data_AF-A0A514LEB2-F1
#
_entry.id   AF-A0A514LEB2-F1
#
_cell.length_a   1.000
_cell.length_b   1.000
_cell.length_c   1.000
_cell.angle_alpha   90.00
_cell.angle_beta   90.00
_cell.angle_gamma   90.00
#
_symmetry.space_group_name_H-M   'P 1'
#
loop_
_entity.id
_entity.type
_entity.pdbx_description
1 polymer ?
#
loop_
_entity_poly.entity_id
_entity_poly.type
_entity_poly.pdbx_seq_one_letter_code
_entity_poly.pdbx_strand_id
1 'polypeptide(L)' 'MYGDFPFVNWGAIKTALVFGSCLNNTITIYYYNDGLVKLTKGSLFKLSDMDEEIIIKNENNLHTFKYEEIRFAALNVS' A
#
# COMPACT_ATOMS: atom_id res chain seq x y z
N MET A 1 -19.76 5.43 12.19
CA MET A 1 -18.46 5.44 12.90
C MET A 1 -17.48 4.70 12.01
N TYR A 2 -16.61 5.42 11.31
CA TYR A 2 -15.46 4.78 10.66
C TYR A 2 -14.47 4.48 11.78
N GLY A 3 -14.36 3.22 12.15
CA GLY A 3 -13.49 2.78 13.24
C GLY A 3 -12.06 3.23 12.97
N ASP A 4 -11.39 3.70 14.02
CA ASP A 4 -9.96 3.96 13.99
C ASP A 4 -9.25 2.72 13.49
N PHE A 5 -8.76 2.77 12.25
CA PHE A 5 -7.90 1.72 11.74
C PHE A 5 -6.64 1.74 12.62
N PRO A 6 -6.31 0.63 13.31
CA PRO A 6 -5.13 0.61 14.16
C PRO A 6 -3.92 0.94 13.30
N PHE A 7 -3.05 1.82 13.79
CA PHE A 7 -1.81 2.19 13.12
C PHE A 7 -0.98 0.90 12.94
N VAL A 8 -0.99 0.35 11.74
CA VAL A 8 -0.31 -0.92 11.45
C VAL A 8 1.18 -0.62 11.37
N ASN A 9 2.00 -1.35 12.13
CA ASN A 9 3.45 -1.17 12.15
C ASN A 9 4.04 -1.31 10.73
N TRP A 10 4.86 -0.33 10.31
CA TRP A 10 5.53 -0.30 9.01
C TRP A 10 6.27 -1.60 8.68
N GLY A 11 6.94 -2.21 9.66
CA GLY A 11 7.65 -3.47 9.47
C GLY A 11 6.71 -4.63 9.06
N ALA A 12 5.48 -4.65 9.58
CA ALA A 12 4.47 -5.63 9.19
C ALA A 12 3.96 -5.37 7.77
N ILE A 13 3.67 -4.10 7.44
CA ILE A 13 3.28 -3.69 6.07
C ILE A 13 4.38 -4.06 5.07
N LYS A 14 5.64 -3.72 5.37
CA LYS A 14 6.80 -4.04 4.53
C LYS A 14 6.96 -5.53 4.31
N THR A 15 6.85 -6.34 5.36
CA THR A 15 6.97 -7.81 5.26
C THR A 15 5.92 -8.38 4.33
N ALA A 16 4.66 -7.92 4.46
CA ALA A 16 3.59 -8.31 3.55
C ALA A 16 3.88 -7.86 2.11
N LEU A 17 4.27 -6.61 1.89
CA LEU A 17 4.53 -6.06 0.55
C LEU A 17 5.69 -6.80 -0.16
N VAL A 18 6.80 -7.06 0.54
CA VAL A 18 7.94 -7.80 -0.01
C VAL A 18 7.54 -9.23 -0.36
N PHE A 19 6.80 -9.91 0.52
CA PHE A 19 6.30 -11.25 0.25
C PHE A 19 5.39 -11.29 -0.97
N GLY A 20 4.50 -10.30 -1.10
CA GLY A 20 3.62 -10.16 -2.27
C GLY A 20 4.34 -9.90 -3.59
N SER A 21 5.40 -9.10 -3.56
CA SER A 21 6.22 -8.83 -4.73
C SER A 21 6.91 -10.08 -5.29
N CYS A 22 7.30 -11.03 -4.43
CA CYS A 22 7.91 -12.28 -4.89
C CYS A 22 6.95 -13.19 -5.66
N LEU A 23 5.63 -12.95 -5.58
CA LEU A 23 4.59 -13.82 -6.12
C LEU A 23 3.78 -13.17 -7.25
N ASN A 24 4.23 -12.04 -7.80
CA ASN A 24 3.45 -11.23 -8.78
C ASN A 24 2.03 -10.88 -8.30
N ASN A 25 1.82 -10.84 -6.98
CA ASN A 25 0.50 -10.56 -6.42
C ASN A 25 0.13 -9.08 -6.61
N THR A 26 -1.17 -8.83 -6.81
CA THR A 26 -1.69 -7.48 -6.86
C THR A 26 -1.90 -6.97 -5.43
N ILE A 27 -1.33 -5.81 -5.11
CA ILE A 27 -1.54 -5.12 -3.84
C ILE A 27 -2.74 -4.19 -3.97
N THR A 28 -3.57 -4.15 -2.93
CA THR A 28 -4.61 -3.15 -2.72
C THR A 28 -4.20 -2.25 -1.56
N ILE A 29 -4.27 -0.94 -1.75
CA ILE A 29 -3.95 0.06 -0.73
C ILE A 29 -5.14 0.96 -0.50
N TYR A 30 -5.48 1.12 0.78
CA TYR A 30 -6.44 2.10 1.25
C TYR A 30 -5.68 3.27 1.85
N TYR A 31 -6.01 4.48 1.40
CA TYR A 31 -5.38 5.73 1.81
C TYR A 31 -6.42 6.84 1.97
N TYR A 32 -6.10 7.86 2.76
CA TYR A 32 -6.96 9.05 2.84
C TYR A 32 -6.57 10.07 1.78
N ASN A 33 -7.59 10.62 1.13
CA ASN A 33 -7.44 11.76 0.25
C ASN A 33 -8.70 12.61 0.35
N ASP A 34 -8.54 13.88 0.72
CA ASP A 34 -9.63 14.84 0.98
C ASP A 34 -10.67 14.34 1.99
N GLY A 35 -10.22 13.70 3.08
CA GLY A 35 -11.10 13.17 4.13
C GLY A 35 -11.90 11.93 3.74
N LEU A 36 -11.73 11.41 2.51
CA LEU A 36 -12.34 10.19 2.03
C LEU A 36 -11.32 9.05 1.96
N VAL A 37 -11.75 7.84 2.28
CA VAL A 37 -10.95 6.63 2.07
C VAL A 37 -11.02 6.27 0.59
N LYS A 38 -9.88 6.33 -0.10
CA LYS A 38 -9.70 5.88 -1.49
C LYS A 38 -8.95 4.57 -1.52
N LEU A 39 -9.05 3.86 -2.64
CA LEU A 39 -8.35 2.60 -2.87
C LEU A 39 -7.57 2.64 -4.18
N THR A 40 -6.37 2.07 -4.19
CA THR A 40 -5.56 1.84 -5.38
C THR A 40 -5.15 0.37 -5.43
N LYS A 41 -5.15 -0.21 -6.63
CA LYS A 41 -4.69 -1.57 -6.88
C LYS A 41 -3.58 -1.59 -7.92
N GLY A 42 -2.57 -2.41 -7.72
CA GLY A 42 -1.51 -2.64 -8.69
C GLY A 42 -0.37 -3.47 -8.12
N SER A 43 0.70 -3.61 -8.90
CA SER A 43 1.91 -4.33 -8.50
C SER A 43 2.85 -3.41 -7.73
N LEU A 44 3.58 -3.96 -6.75
CA LEU A 44 4.66 -3.22 -6.09
C LEU A 44 5.74 -2.93 -7.13
N PHE A 45 6.08 -1.65 -7.29
CA PHE A 45 7.16 -1.23 -8.18
C PHE A 45 8.42 -0.86 -7.39
N LYS A 46 8.27 -0.13 -6.28
CA LYS A 46 9.37 0.26 -5.39
C LYS A 46 8.87 0.34 -3.95
N LEU A 47 9.74 0.01 -3.02
CA LEU A 47 9.59 0.31 -1.59
C LEU A 47 10.89 0.97 -1.12
N SER A 48 10.79 2.16 -0.52
CA SER A 48 11.94 2.91 0.00
C SER A 48 11.78 3.09 1.50
N ASP A 49 12.70 2.53 2.30
CA ASP A 49 12.73 2.81 3.74
C ASP A 49 13.25 4.22 4.04
N MET A 50 14.13 4.74 3.18
CA MET A 50 14.73 6.06 3.36
C MET A 50 13.71 7.19 3.17
N ASP A 51 12.82 7.02 2.19
CA ASP A 51 11.78 8.00 1.84
C ASP A 51 10.42 7.66 2.50
N GLU A 52 10.36 6.56 3.25
CA GLU A 52 9.13 5.99 3.83
C GLU A 52 7.96 5.94 2.83
N GLU A 53 8.26 5.51 1.59
CA GLU A 53 7.31 5.51 0.47
C GLU A 53 7.19 4.14 -0.18
N ILE A 54 6.06 3.94 -0.83
CA ILE A 54 5.84 2.83 -1.75
C ILE A 54 5.33 3.36 -3.07
N ILE A 55 5.74 2.70 -4.15
CA ILE A 55 5.27 2.99 -5.49
C ILE A 55 4.52 1.77 -5.99
N ILE A 56 3.26 1.97 -6.37
CA ILE A 56 2.42 0.98 -7.02
C ILE A 56 2.29 1.32 -8.48
N LYS A 57 2.50 0.33 -9.33
CA LYS A 57 2.24 0.42 -10.77
C LYS A 57 0.93 -0.29 -11.10
N ASN A 58 0.01 0.42 -11.73
CA ASN A 58 -1.13 -0.18 -12.41
C ASN A 58 -0.95 -0.09 -13.93
N GLU A 59 -1.92 -0.58 -14.71
CA GLU A 59 -1.80 -0.68 -16.18
C GLU A 59 -1.43 0.65 -16.86
N ASN A 60 -1.82 1.79 -16.27
CA ASN A 60 -1.71 3.11 -16.91
C ASN A 60 -1.00 4.17 -16.07
N ASN A 61 -0.75 3.93 -14.79
CA ASN A 61 -0.27 4.94 -13.85
C ASN A 61 0.69 4.36 -12.80
N LEU A 62 1.62 5.20 -12.35
CA LEU A 62 2.42 5.00 -11.15
C LEU A 62 1.81 5.84 -10.02
N HIS A 63 1.56 5.21 -8.88
CA HIS A 63 1.06 5.85 -7.68
C HIS A 63 2.14 5.79 -6.62
N THR A 64 2.54 6.93 -6.10
CA THR A 64 3.43 7.02 -4.94
C THR A 64 2.58 7.27 -3.70
N PHE A 65 2.78 6.47 -2.66
CA PHE A 65 2.14 6.64 -1.36
C PHE A 65 3.20 6.79 -0.30
N LYS A 66 3.09 7.84 0.51
CA LYS A 66 3.87 7.93 1.74
C LYS A 66 3.25 7.05 2.81
N TYR A 67 4.08 6.53 3.70
CA TYR A 67 3.65 5.67 4.79
C TYR A 67 2.51 6.28 5.63
N GLU A 68 2.62 7.58 5.94
CA GLU A 68 1.62 8.32 6.73
C GLU A 68 0.23 8.40 6.06
N GLU A 69 0.15 8.20 4.75
CA GLU A 69 -1.10 8.26 3.97
C GLU A 69 -1.78 6.89 3.93
N ILE A 70 -1.00 5.82 4.09
CA ILE A 70 -1.49 4.45 4.04
C ILE A 70 -2.25 4.15 5.33
N ARG A 71 -3.44 3.57 5.20
CA ARG A 71 -4.21 3.04 6.33
C ARG A 71 -4.18 1.53 6.38
N PHE A 72 -4.21 0.91 5.20
CA PHE A 72 -4.19 -0.53 5.09
C PHE A 72 -3.65 -0.94 3.73
N ALA A 73 -2.78 -1.96 3.72
CA ALA A 73 -2.30 -2.60 2.51
C ALA A 73 -2.57 -4.10 2.59
N ALA A 74 -3.18 -4.66 1.54
CA ALA A 74 -3.49 -6.08 1.44
C ALA A 74 -2.98 -6.66 0.13
N LEU A 75 -2.48 -7.89 0.20
CA LEU A 75 -2.17 -8.70 -0.97
C LEU A 75 -3.42 -9.44 -1.42
N ASN A 76 -3.76 -9.34 -2.70
CA ASN A 76 -4.64 -10.32 -3.33
C ASN A 76 -3.76 -11.43 -3.89
N VAL A 77 -3.82 -12.59 -3.23
CA VAL A 77 -3.25 -13.84 -3.72
C VAL A 77 -4.35 -14.56 -4.50
N SER A 78 -4.11 -14.82 -5.78
CA SER A 78 -5.01 -15.62 -6.64
C SER A 78 -4.75 -17.11 -6.46
#